data_AF-A0A7V8WF45-F1
#
_entry.id   AF-A0A7V8WF45-F1
#
_cell.length_a   1.000
_cell.length_b   1.000
_cell.length_c   1.000
_cell.angle_alpha   90.00
_cell.angle_beta   90.00
_cell.angle_gamma   90.00
#
_symmetry.space_group_name_H-M   'P 1'
#
loop_
_entity.id
_entity.type
_entity.pdbx_description
1 polymer ?
#
loop_
_entity_poly.entity_id
_entity_poly.type
_entity_poly.pdbx_seq_one_letter_code
_entity_poly.pdbx_strand_id
1 'polypeptide(L)'
;MKTVIVRGKSPLPESLRDVIERGSTSVHECHVPGPTPMPRDVDRFVFFTTGDDPDVAAAARQAARAQRTDGAEKLVYVLGDDGAQTVEGLSPTEVYVWPRDEDRLKMAFMTGA
;
A
#
# COMPACT_ATOMS: atom_id res chain seq x y z
N MET A 1 -7.59 6.43 11.75
CA MET A 1 -6.90 5.49 10.86
C MET A 1 -5.46 5.96 10.62
N LYS A 2 -4.50 5.30 11.26
CA LYS A 2 -3.07 5.48 11.06
C LYS A 2 -2.64 4.66 9.85
N THR A 3 -2.11 5.35 8.85
CA THR A 3 -1.71 4.74 7.57
C THR A 3 -0.22 4.90 7.36
N VAL A 4 0.44 3.83 6.94
CA VAL A 4 1.85 3.87 6.57
C VAL A 4 1.96 3.60 5.08
N ILE A 5 2.56 4.55 4.38
CA ILE A 5 2.92 4.43 2.97
C ILE A 5 4.32 3.83 2.91
N VAL A 6 4.45 2.74 2.18
CA VAL A 6 5.68 2.01 1.94
C VAL A 6 5.98 2.15 0.46
N ARG A 7 7.05 2.85 0.10
CA ARG A 7 7.41 3.04 -1.31
C ARG A 7 8.84 2.62 -1.61
N GLY A 8 9.03 2.28 -2.87
CA GLY A 8 10.32 1.98 -3.45
C GLY A 8 11.06 3.23 -3.91
N LYS A 9 11.88 3.06 -4.94
CA LYS A 9 12.76 4.13 -5.47
C LYS A 9 11.99 5.33 -6.02
N SER A 10 10.81 5.09 -6.58
CA SER A 10 10.01 6.14 -7.19
C SER A 10 9.27 6.97 -6.15
N PRO A 11 9.17 8.30 -6.36
CA PRO A 11 8.37 9.14 -5.49
C PRO A 11 6.90 8.78 -5.60
N LEU A 12 6.17 8.95 -4.49
CA LEU A 12 4.72 8.84 -4.48
C LEU A 12 4.11 10.02 -5.25
N PRO A 13 3.20 9.80 -6.21
CA PRO A 13 2.45 10.88 -6.85
C PRO A 13 1.68 11.71 -5.82
N GLU A 14 1.73 13.05 -5.93
CA GLU A 14 1.04 13.95 -5.00
C GLU A 14 -0.47 13.69 -4.97
N SER A 15 -1.08 13.46 -6.13
CA SER A 15 -2.51 13.12 -6.23
C SER A 15 -2.88 11.82 -5.52
N LEU A 16 -1.98 10.83 -5.50
CA LEU A 16 -2.16 9.60 -4.73
C LEU A 16 -2.01 9.88 -3.23
N ARG A 17 -1.03 10.70 -2.84
CA ARG A 17 -0.86 11.13 -1.44
C ARG A 17 -2.12 11.80 -0.91
N ASP A 18 -2.70 12.72 -1.67
CA ASP A 18 -3.92 13.43 -1.29
C ASP A 18 -5.10 12.49 -1.03
N VAL A 19 -5.26 11.45 -1.85
CA VAL A 19 -6.31 10.43 -1.64
C VAL A 19 -6.10 9.68 -0.34
N ILE A 20 -4.84 9.29 -0.06
CA ILE A 20 -4.48 8.57 1.17
C ILE A 20 -4.72 9.46 2.40
N GLU A 21 -4.21 10.70 2.38
CA GLU A 21 -4.36 11.64 3.49
C GLU A 21 -5.82 11.95 3.81
N ARG A 22 -6.69 12.09 2.79
CA ARG A 22 -8.12 12.35 3.01
C ARG A 22 -8.85 11.21 3.72
N GLY A 23 -8.39 9.97 3.56
CA GLY A 23 -8.99 8.80 4.21
C GLY A 23 -8.26 8.35 5.48
N SER A 24 -7.29 9.13 5.95
CA SER A 24 -6.43 8.78 7.09
C SER A 24 -6.41 9.90 8.12
N THR A 25 -6.30 9.54 9.40
CA THR A 25 -6.14 10.53 10.49
C THR A 25 -4.68 10.85 10.73
N SER A 26 -3.77 9.96 10.33
CA SER A 26 -2.34 10.18 10.32
C SER A 26 -1.71 9.35 9.20
N VAL A 27 -0.72 9.94 8.53
CA VAL A 27 0.02 9.31 7.45
C VAL A 27 1.51 9.36 7.79
N HIS A 28 2.19 8.23 7.64
CA HIS A 28 3.64 8.13 7.72
C HIS A 28 4.17 7.54 6.43
N GLU A 29 5.32 8.02 5.96
CA GLU A 29 5.93 7.50 4.74
C GLU A 29 7.28 6.86 5.06
N CYS A 30 7.47 5.65 4.56
CA CYS A 30 8.68 4.87 4.67
C CYS A 30 9.22 4.56 3.27
N HIS A 31 10.51 4.82 3.07
CA HIS A 31 11.24 4.34 1.91
C HIS A 31 11.89 3.02 2.25
N VAL A 32 11.77 2.01 1.37
CA VAL A 32 12.28 0.66 1.59
C VAL A 32 13.63 0.48 0.89
N PRO A 33 14.77 0.37 1.60
CA PRO A 33 16.02 -0.11 1.04
C PRO A 33 16.25 -1.63 1.27
N GLY A 34 15.26 -2.34 1.82
CA GLY A 34 15.33 -3.75 2.21
C GLY A 34 14.21 -4.15 3.19
N PRO A 35 14.21 -5.37 3.76
CA PRO A 35 13.12 -5.86 4.60
C PRO A 35 12.88 -4.91 5.77
N THR A 36 11.81 -4.13 5.67
CA THR A 36 11.49 -3.08 6.63
C THR A 36 10.63 -3.69 7.73
N PRO A 37 11.03 -3.59 9.01
CA PRO A 37 10.18 -4.01 10.10
C PRO A 37 8.90 -3.18 10.06
N MET A 38 7.78 -3.86 9.85
CA MET A 38 6.48 -3.20 9.78
C MET A 38 6.14 -2.65 11.17
N PRO A 39 5.87 -1.34 11.30
CA PRO A 39 5.51 -0.75 12.58
C PRO A 39 4.24 -1.38 13.12
N ARG A 40 4.24 -1.68 14.42
CA ARG A 40 3.04 -2.15 15.13
C ARG A 40 2.05 -0.99 15.31
N ASP A 41 0.79 -1.32 15.57
CA ASP A 41 -0.32 -0.37 15.75
C ASP A 41 -0.54 0.49 14.51
N VAL A 42 -0.72 -0.15 13.36
CA VAL A 42 -1.06 0.50 12.09
C VAL A 42 -2.36 -0.08 11.57
N ASP A 43 -3.31 0.79 11.24
CA ASP A 43 -4.60 0.34 10.74
C ASP A 43 -4.51 -0.07 9.26
N ARG A 44 -3.59 0.55 8.50
CA ARG A 44 -3.46 0.35 7.06
C ARG A 44 -2.04 0.53 6.54
N PHE A 45 -1.60 -0.39 5.69
CA PHE A 45 -0.39 -0.23 4.88
C PHE A 45 -0.73 0.04 3.42
N VAL A 46 -0.05 1.01 2.83
CA VAL A 46 -0.13 1.35 1.40
C VAL A 46 1.22 1.11 0.76
N PHE A 47 1.35 0.06 -0.04
CA PHE A 47 2.56 -0.22 -0.79
C PHE A 47 2.47 0.45 -2.16
N PHE A 48 3.42 1.30 -2.51
CA PHE A 48 3.48 1.95 -3.81
C PHE A 48 4.74 1.55 -4.59
N THR A 49 4.55 1.10 -5.83
CA THR A 49 5.64 0.80 -6.75
C THR A 49 5.32 1.25 -8.17
N THR A 50 6.35 1.63 -8.91
CA THR A 50 6.29 1.86 -10.36
C THR A 50 7.31 0.93 -11.02
N GLY A 51 6.87 0.01 -11.88
CA GLY A 51 7.76 -0.98 -12.50
C GLY A 51 8.12 -2.14 -11.55
N ASP A 52 9.31 -2.72 -11.76
CA ASP A 52 9.81 -3.85 -10.97
C ASP A 52 10.61 -3.34 -9.75
N ASP A 53 9.93 -3.24 -8.61
CA ASP A 53 10.56 -2.96 -7.32
C ASP A 53 10.42 -4.19 -6.40
N PRO A 54 11.41 -5.11 -6.43
CA PRO A 54 11.31 -6.37 -5.71
C PRO A 54 11.27 -6.18 -4.19
N ASP A 55 11.79 -5.07 -3.67
CA ASP A 55 11.82 -4.77 -2.25
C ASP A 55 10.43 -4.38 -1.73
N VAL A 56 9.70 -3.53 -2.48
CA VAL A 56 8.30 -3.21 -2.17
C VAL A 56 7.43 -4.46 -2.26
N ALA A 57 7.60 -5.27 -3.30
CA ALA A 57 6.85 -6.52 -3.43
C ALA A 57 7.18 -7.50 -2.30
N ALA A 58 8.43 -7.63 -1.88
CA ALA A 58 8.83 -8.47 -0.75
C ALA A 58 8.20 -7.97 0.56
N ALA A 59 8.20 -6.66 0.81
CA ALA A 59 7.55 -6.06 1.97
C ALA A 59 6.04 -6.31 1.97
N ALA A 60 5.38 -6.15 0.82
CA ALA A 60 3.96 -6.43 0.65
C ALA A 60 3.62 -7.91 0.91
N ARG A 61 4.43 -8.86 0.40
CA ARG A 61 4.27 -10.30 0.69
C ARG A 61 4.44 -10.61 2.17
N GLN A 62 5.42 -9.98 2.82
CA GLN A 62 5.67 -10.16 4.26
C GLN A 62 4.48 -9.67 5.08
N ALA A 63 3.95 -8.49 4.77
CA ALA A 63 2.76 -7.93 5.42
C ALA A 63 1.51 -8.80 5.18
N ALA A 64 1.31 -9.29 3.96
CA ALA A 64 0.21 -10.21 3.62
C ALA A 64 0.26 -11.54 4.37
N ARG A 65 1.46 -11.99 4.73
CA ARG A 65 1.62 -13.18 5.58
C ARG A 65 1.29 -12.88 7.04
N ALA A 66 1.77 -11.75 7.56
CA ALA A 66 1.53 -11.33 8.95
C ALA A 66 0.04 -11.02 9.21
N GLN A 67 -0.61 -10.29 8.31
CA GLN A 67 -2.03 -9.94 8.42
C GLN A 67 -2.94 -11.16 8.55
N ARG A 68 -2.66 -12.26 7.85
CA ARG A 68 -3.46 -13.49 7.95
C ARG A 68 -3.38 -14.16 9.31
N THR A 69 -2.31 -13.91 10.07
CA THR A 69 -2.11 -14.46 11.40
C THR A 69 -2.83 -13.60 12.45
N ASP A 70 -2.80 -12.27 12.30
CA ASP A 70 -3.25 -11.33 13.34
C ASP A 70 -4.57 -10.59 13.02
N GLY A 71 -5.03 -10.61 11.77
CA GLY A 71 -6.37 -10.19 11.32
C GLY A 71 -6.73 -8.71 11.41
N ALA A 72 -5.84 -7.83 11.90
CA ALA A 72 -6.20 -6.47 12.30
C ALA A 72 -5.89 -5.36 11.28
N GLU A 73 -4.94 -5.57 10.37
CA GLU A 73 -4.35 -4.48 9.56
C GLU A 73 -4.84 -4.57 8.11
N LYS A 74 -5.21 -3.48 7.45
CA LYS A 74 -5.64 -3.53 6.03
C LYS A 74 -4.46 -3.31 5.08
N LEU A 75 -4.32 -4.17 4.07
CA LEU A 75 -3.30 -4.01 3.03
C LEU A 75 -3.88 -3.36 1.78
N VAL A 76 -3.17 -2.36 1.27
CA VAL A 76 -3.47 -1.70 0.00
C VAL A 76 -2.19 -1.68 -0.82
N TYR A 77 -2.24 -2.23 -2.02
CA TYR A 77 -1.12 -2.31 -2.93
C TYR A 77 -1.44 -1.51 -4.18
N VAL A 78 -0.62 -0.50 -4.47
CA VAL A 78 -0.82 0.46 -5.56
C VAL A 78 0.32 0.35 -6.56
N LEU A 79 -0.02 -0.13 -7.75
CA LEU A 79 0.85 -0.21 -8.93
C LEU A 79 0.72 1.07 -9.74
N GLY A 80 1.82 1.76 -10.05
CA GLY A 80 1.80 2.78 -11.10
C GLY A 80 1.55 2.18 -12.48
N ASP A 81 1.31 3.02 -13.49
CA ASP A 81 0.96 2.59 -14.87
C ASP A 81 1.94 1.57 -15.50
N ASP A 82 3.22 1.58 -15.09
CA ASP A 82 4.25 0.66 -15.58
C ASP A 82 4.40 -0.62 -14.72
N GLY A 83 3.61 -0.76 -13.65
CA GLY A 83 3.68 -1.86 -12.70
C GLY A 83 2.88 -3.08 -13.15
N ALA A 84 3.57 -4.11 -13.66
CA ALA A 84 2.95 -5.41 -14.01
C ALA A 84 2.98 -6.43 -12.87
N GLN A 85 3.46 -6.07 -11.68
CA GLN A 85 3.81 -7.06 -10.66
C GLN A 85 2.62 -7.44 -9.79
N THR A 86 2.17 -8.68 -9.94
CA THR A 86 1.23 -9.30 -8.98
C THR A 86 1.98 -9.75 -7.74
N VAL A 87 1.51 -9.33 -6.57
CA VAL A 87 2.04 -9.76 -5.29
C VAL A 87 1.30 -11.01 -4.84
N GLU A 88 2.04 -12.11 -4.71
CA GLU A 88 1.49 -13.36 -4.21
C GLU A 88 0.91 -13.17 -2.80
N GLY A 89 -0.33 -13.62 -2.61
CA GLY A 89 -1.01 -13.54 -1.34
C GLY A 89 -1.72 -12.22 -1.07
N LEU A 90 -1.88 -11.33 -2.05
CA LEU A 90 -2.87 -10.26 -1.97
C LEU A 90 -4.15 -10.65 -2.71
N SER A 91 -5.30 -10.24 -2.19
CA SER A 91 -6.58 -10.39 -2.88
C SER A 91 -6.72 -9.32 -3.99
N PRO A 92 -7.52 -9.58 -5.04
CA PRO A 92 -7.77 -8.59 -6.08
C PRO A 92 -8.36 -7.26 -5.57
N THR A 93 -9.06 -7.30 -4.43
CA THR A 93 -9.63 -6.12 -3.76
C THR A 93 -8.62 -5.27 -3.00
N GLU A 94 -7.41 -5.79 -2.78
CA GLU A 94 -6.30 -5.10 -2.10
C GLU A 94 -5.31 -4.51 -3.11
N VAL A 95 -5.40 -4.88 -4.39
CA VAL A 95 -4.52 -4.38 -5.46
C VAL A 95 -5.21 -3.29 -6.25
N TYR A 96 -4.52 -2.20 -6.56
CA TYR A 96 -4.99 -1.02 -7.27
C TYR A 96 -3.94 -0.57 -8.29
N VAL A 97 -4.38 -0.10 -9.45
CA VAL A 97 -3.53 0.47 -10.49
C VAL A 97 -3.75 1.98 -10.52
N TRP A 98 -2.73 2.78 -10.26
CA TRP A 98 -2.80 4.24 -10.27
C TRP A 98 -2.27 4.81 -11.59
N PRO A 99 -2.96 5.78 -12.22
CA PRO A 99 -4.19 6.46 -11.78
C PRO A 99 -5.50 5.75 -12.18
N ARG A 100 -5.45 4.63 -12.89
CA ARG A 100 -6.63 3.94 -13.46
C ARG A 100 -7.75 3.61 -12.47
N ASP A 101 -7.39 3.22 -11.25
CA ASP A 101 -8.28 2.77 -10.18
C ASP A 101 -8.54 3.86 -9.13
N GLU A 102 -8.36 5.15 -9.48
CA GLU A 102 -8.49 6.27 -8.54
C GLU A 102 -9.81 6.25 -7.75
N ASP A 103 -10.95 6.08 -8.43
CA ASP A 103 -12.25 6.08 -7.76
C ASP A 103 -12.43 4.85 -6.86
N ARG A 104 -11.89 3.68 -7.26
CA ARG A 104 -11.92 2.48 -6.42
C ARG A 104 -11.09 2.68 -5.15
N LEU A 105 -9.92 3.31 -5.29
CA LEU A 105 -9.05 3.62 -4.17
C LEU A 105 -9.71 4.62 -3.21
N LYS A 106 -10.30 5.71 -3.73
CA LYS A 106 -11.06 6.66 -2.92
C LYS A 106 -12.17 5.97 -2.14
N MET A 107 -12.94 5.10 -2.79
CA MET A 107 -13.99 4.33 -2.11
C MET A 107 -13.41 3.46 -0.99
N ALA A 108 -12.31 2.72 -1.26
CA ALA A 108 -11.66 1.89 -0.25
C ALA A 108 -11.15 2.68 0.96
N PHE A 109 -10.78 3.95 0.75
CA PHE A 109 -10.37 4.86 1.81
C PHE A 109 -11.55 5.47 2.58
N MET A 110 -12.67 5.79 1.90
CA MET A 110 -13.87 6.35 2.52
C MET A 110 -14.71 5.33 3.30
N THR A 111 -14.81 4.09 2.82
CA THR A 111 -15.72 3.09 3.40
C THR A 111 -15.10 2.30 4.55
N GLY A 112 -13.81 2.50 4.84
CA GLY A 112 -13.14 1.81 5.94
C GLY A 112 -13.20 0.28 5.86
N ALA A 113 -13.35 -0.28 4.65
CA ALA A 113 -13.38 -1.74 4.44
C ALA A 113 -12.11 -2.44 4.96
#